data_AF-A0A2E4LQX3-F1
#
_entry.id   AF-A0A2E4LQX3-F1
#
_cell.length_a   1.000
_cell.length_b   1.000
_cell.length_c   1.000
_cell.angle_alpha   90.00
_cell.angle_beta   90.00
_cell.angle_gamma   90.00
#
_symmetry.space_group_name_H-M   'P 1'
#
loop_
_entity.id
_entity.type
_entity.pdbx_description
1 polymer ?
#
loop_
_entity_poly.entity_id
_entity_poly.type
_entity_poly.pdbx_seq_one_letter_code
_entity_poly.pdbx_strand_id
1 'polypeptide(L)'
;MLEHIKQRVSSYYKIEPEALTEEFSVSLIEVFAEIFGLFRNKFEEMPWLVKEIAKRIVEAEMRNGSKTERRINQLYLSIFCKYFEYKNIEKIISTLQTDPRIQHAIIAAIPVAAQTRPELSQAYARS
;
A
#
# COMPACT_ATOMS: atom_id res chain seq x y z
N MET A 1 -6.69 5.24 0.40
CA MET A 1 -5.91 4.06 -0.05
C MET A 1 -4.44 4.39 -0.20
N LEU A 2 -4.05 5.36 -1.04
CA LEU A 2 -2.64 5.78 -1.17
C LEU A 2 -2.01 6.19 0.17
N GLU A 3 -2.70 7.02 0.94
CA GLU A 3 -2.24 7.38 2.30
C GLU A 3 -2.10 6.17 3.23
N HIS A 4 -3.00 5.19 3.11
CA HIS A 4 -2.89 3.95 3.89
C HIS A 4 -1.65 3.13 3.46
N ILE A 5 -1.34 3.08 2.16
CA ILE A 5 -0.12 2.44 1.65
C ILE A 5 1.12 3.19 2.14
N LYS A 6 1.12 4.53 2.06
CA LYS A 6 2.20 5.39 2.54
C LYS A 6 2.47 5.16 4.02
N GLN A 7 1.44 5.19 4.87
CA GLN A 7 1.53 4.86 6.30
C GLN A 7 2.11 3.46 6.55
N ARG A 8 1.75 2.47 5.73
CA ARG A 8 2.28 1.11 5.87
C ARG A 8 3.73 0.98 5.46
N VAL A 9 4.15 1.65 4.38
CA VAL A 9 5.56 1.72 3.96
C VAL A 9 6.37 2.42 5.05
N SER A 10 5.90 3.58 5.52
CA SER A 10 6.49 4.29 6.66
C SER A 10 6.63 3.41 7.90
N SER A 11 5.57 2.69 8.28
CA SER A 11 5.59 1.79 9.44
C SER A 11 6.59 0.63 9.26
N TYR A 12 6.63 0.03 8.06
CA TYR A 12 7.51 -1.10 7.76
C TYR A 12 8.99 -0.71 7.79
N TYR A 13 9.34 0.43 7.19
CA TYR A 13 10.71 0.93 7.13
C TYR A 13 11.09 1.84 8.31
N LYS A 14 10.16 2.08 9.25
CA LYS A 14 10.35 2.97 10.41
C LYS A 14 10.75 4.39 10.01
N ILE A 15 10.02 4.93 9.03
CA ILE A 15 10.19 6.27 8.46
C ILE A 15 9.00 7.13 8.90
N GLU A 16 9.23 8.41 9.21
CA GLU A 16 8.14 9.36 9.42
C GLU A 16 7.31 9.53 8.13
N PRO A 17 5.97 9.46 8.16
CA PRO A 17 5.13 9.60 6.96
C PRO A 17 5.42 10.85 6.12
N GLU A 18 5.81 11.94 6.78
CA GLU A 18 6.14 13.23 6.18
C GLU A 18 7.49 13.22 5.44
N ALA A 19 8.37 12.26 5.73
CA ALA A 19 9.67 12.12 5.06
C ALA A 19 9.55 11.47 3.67
N LEU A 20 8.43 10.79 3.38
CA LEU A 20 8.14 10.29 2.03
C LEU A 20 7.62 11.43 1.15
N THR A 21 8.37 11.72 0.09
CA THR A 21 8.18 12.87 -0.81
C THR A 21 6.94 12.74 -1.69
N GLU A 22 6.56 13.84 -2.35
CA GLU A 22 5.53 13.81 -3.40
C GLU A 22 5.92 12.90 -4.56
N GLU A 23 7.22 12.85 -4.89
CA GLU A 23 7.77 11.94 -5.91
C GLU A 23 7.52 10.46 -5.58
N PHE A 24 7.56 10.09 -4.30
CA PHE A 24 7.17 8.75 -3.85
C PHE A 24 5.67 8.50 -4.11
N SER A 25 4.81 9.47 -3.80
CA SER A 25 3.37 9.36 -4.08
C SER A 25 3.06 9.23 -5.58
N VAL A 26 3.76 9.99 -6.43
CA VAL A 26 3.64 9.90 -7.89
C VAL A 26 4.09 8.53 -8.39
N SER A 27 5.25 8.06 -7.91
CA SER A 27 5.77 6.74 -8.28
C SER A 27 4.82 5.61 -7.86
N LEU A 28 4.22 5.71 -6.66
CA LEU A 28 3.15 4.80 -6.24
C LEU A 28 1.95 4.86 -7.18
N ILE A 29 1.48 6.04 -7.58
CA ILE A 29 0.34 6.16 -8.50
C ILE A 29 0.64 5.46 -9.82
N GLU A 30 1.85 5.63 -10.36
CA GLU A 30 2.25 4.99 -11.61
C GLU A 30 2.35 3.47 -11.49
N VAL A 31 2.96 2.95 -10.42
CA VAL A 31 3.02 1.50 -10.16
C VAL A 31 1.63 0.92 -9.97
N PHE A 32 0.73 1.66 -9.32
CA PHE A 32 -0.65 1.26 -9.12
C PHE A 32 -1.56 1.59 -10.31
N ALA A 33 -1.08 2.23 -11.39
CA ALA A 33 -1.92 2.70 -12.49
C ALA A 33 -2.66 1.56 -13.19
N GLU A 34 -2.00 0.42 -13.40
CA GLU A 34 -2.62 -0.79 -13.96
C GLU A 34 -3.77 -1.29 -13.08
N ILE A 35 -3.58 -1.24 -11.76
CA ILE A 35 -4.60 -1.63 -10.78
C ILE A 35 -5.73 -0.61 -10.74
N PHE A 36 -5.43 0.68 -10.82
CA PHE A 36 -6.46 1.72 -10.91
C PHE A 36 -7.27 1.58 -12.20
N GLY A 37 -6.65 1.12 -13.29
CA GLY A 37 -7.36 0.70 -14.50
C GLY A 37 -8.34 -0.44 -14.24
N LEU A 38 -7.92 -1.48 -13.52
CA LEU A 38 -8.80 -2.59 -13.12
C LEU A 38 -9.93 -2.14 -12.19
N PHE A 39 -9.64 -1.27 -11.22
CA PHE A 39 -10.64 -0.66 -10.36
C PHE A 39 -11.67 0.12 -11.17
N ARG A 40 -11.21 0.97 -12.08
CA ARG A 40 -12.07 1.75 -12.96
C ARG A 40 -12.98 0.85 -13.78
N ASN A 41 -12.42 -0.13 -14.50
CA ASN A 41 -13.20 -1.07 -15.30
C ASN A 41 -14.25 -1.78 -14.44
N LYS A 42 -13.87 -2.24 -13.23
CA LYS A 42 -14.82 -2.91 -12.32
C LYS A 42 -15.92 -1.99 -11.81
N PHE A 43 -15.61 -0.72 -11.55
CA PHE A 43 -16.61 0.25 -11.12
C PHE A 43 -17.51 0.72 -12.27
N GLU A 44 -17.02 0.71 -13.51
CA GLU A 44 -17.86 0.92 -14.69
C GLU A 44 -18.82 -0.26 -14.90
N GLU A 45 -18.34 -1.51 -14.74
CA GLU A 45 -19.19 -2.70 -14.77
C GLU A 45 -20.21 -2.76 -13.62
N MET A 46 -19.78 -2.35 -12.41
CA MET A 46 -20.55 -2.49 -11.17
C MET A 46 -20.51 -1.19 -10.35
N PRO A 47 -21.20 -0.11 -10.75
CA PRO A 47 -21.13 1.18 -10.06
C PRO A 47 -21.53 1.15 -8.58
N TRP A 48 -22.44 0.24 -8.22
CA TRP A 48 -22.88 0.04 -6.84
C TRP A 48 -21.76 -0.44 -5.90
N LEU A 49 -20.69 -1.04 -6.45
CA LEU A 49 -19.57 -1.57 -5.69
C LEU A 49 -18.81 -0.46 -4.95
N VAL A 50 -18.73 0.74 -5.52
CA VAL A 50 -18.08 1.91 -4.88
C VAL A 50 -18.78 2.23 -3.56
N LYS A 51 -20.12 2.28 -3.57
CA LYS A 51 -20.93 2.54 -2.38
C LYS A 51 -20.78 1.44 -1.34
N GLU A 52 -20.74 0.19 -1.78
CA GLU A 52 -20.57 -0.97 -0.89
C GLU A 52 -19.19 -0.99 -0.22
N ILE A 53 -18.11 -0.69 -0.97
CA ILE A 53 -16.76 -0.58 -0.42
C ILE A 53 -16.69 0.58 0.58
N ALA A 54 -17.18 1.76 0.23
CA ALA A 54 -17.18 2.92 1.10
C ALA A 54 -17.94 2.66 2.41
N LYS A 55 -19.14 2.05 2.32
CA LYS A 55 -19.93 1.65 3.49
C LYS A 55 -19.13 0.72 4.41
N ARG A 56 -18.50 -0.33 3.87
CA ARG A 56 -17.73 -1.29 4.68
C ARG A 56 -16.50 -0.67 5.32
N ILE A 57 -15.84 0.30 4.67
CA ILE A 57 -14.72 1.05 5.27
C ILE A 57 -15.22 1.84 6.49
N VAL A 58 -16.29 2.62 6.34
CA VAL A 58 -16.89 3.39 7.45
C VAL A 58 -17.30 2.47 8.60
N GLU A 59 -17.95 1.34 8.30
CA GLU A 59 -18.32 0.35 9.32
C GLU A 59 -17.12 -0.24 10.07
N ALA A 60 -15.99 -0.45 9.37
CA ALA A 60 -14.76 -0.95 9.96
C ALA A 60 -14.06 0.12 10.83
N GLU A 61 -14.11 1.38 10.42
CA GLU A 61 -13.52 2.52 11.13
C GLU A 61 -14.33 2.94 12.37
N MET A 62 -15.68 2.92 12.29
CA MET A 62 -16.53 3.35 13.41
C MET A 62 -16.54 2.38 14.60
N ARG A 63 -16.17 1.10 14.41
CA ARG A 63 -16.07 0.12 15.50
C ARG A 63 -14.74 0.26 16.24
N ASN A 64 -14.62 1.35 17.01
CA ASN A 64 -13.46 1.67 17.85
C ASN A 64 -13.04 0.48 18.73
N GLY A 65 -11.80 0.00 18.56
CA GLY A 65 -11.18 -1.02 19.41
C GLY A 65 -9.75 -1.34 18.99
N SER A 66 -8.97 -2.01 19.85
CA SER A 66 -7.55 -2.34 19.64
C SER A 66 -7.22 -3.26 18.45
N LYS A 67 -8.21 -3.58 17.60
CA LYS A 67 -8.10 -4.47 16.43
C LYS A 67 -8.50 -3.80 15.11
N THR A 68 -8.64 -2.47 15.07
CA THR A 68 -9.06 -1.71 13.87
C THR A 68 -8.18 -2.03 12.67
N GLU A 69 -6.85 -2.02 12.81
CA GLU A 69 -5.92 -2.29 11.71
C GLU A 69 -6.08 -3.71 11.13
N ARG A 70 -6.17 -4.73 11.99
CA ARG A 70 -6.38 -6.12 11.56
C ARG A 70 -7.69 -6.29 10.79
N ARG A 71 -8.76 -5.61 11.21
CA ARG A 71 -10.06 -5.63 10.52
C ARG A 71 -10.00 -4.93 9.17
N ILE A 72 -9.37 -3.76 9.12
CA ILE A 72 -9.17 -3.02 7.86
C ILE A 72 -8.39 -3.88 6.87
N ASN A 73 -7.33 -4.56 7.33
CA ASN A 73 -6.56 -5.49 6.50
C ASN A 73 -7.41 -6.66 5.97
N GLN A 74 -8.22 -7.27 6.83
CA GLN A 74 -9.15 -8.33 6.42
C GLN A 74 -10.23 -7.82 5.46
N LEU A 75 -10.72 -6.61 5.65
CA LEU A 75 -11.68 -5.96 4.76
C LEU A 75 -11.09 -5.76 3.36
N TYR A 76 -9.89 -5.20 3.27
CA TYR A 76 -9.20 -5.02 1.99
C TYR A 76 -9.01 -6.36 1.29
N LEU A 77 -8.44 -7.38 1.96
CA LEU A 77 -8.27 -8.72 1.39
C LEU A 77 -9.62 -9.29 0.90
N SER A 78 -10.68 -9.18 1.70
CA SER A 78 -12.02 -9.63 1.31
C SER A 78 -12.55 -8.94 0.05
N ILE A 79 -12.35 -7.63 -0.07
CA ILE A 79 -12.77 -6.85 -1.26
C ILE A 79 -11.95 -7.29 -2.48
N PHE A 80 -10.63 -7.37 -2.35
CA PHE A 80 -9.75 -7.82 -3.42
C PHE A 80 -10.11 -9.24 -3.88
N CYS A 81 -10.44 -10.15 -2.96
CA CYS A 81 -10.72 -11.55 -3.29
C CYS A 81 -12.01 -11.66 -4.08
N LYS A 82 -13.01 -10.90 -3.63
CA LYS A 82 -14.37 -11.03 -4.13
C LYS A 82 -14.57 -10.33 -5.47
N TYR A 83 -13.85 -9.24 -5.73
CA TYR A 83 -14.18 -8.35 -6.85
C TYR A 83 -13.04 -8.09 -7.83
N PHE A 84 -11.78 -8.37 -7.46
CA PHE A 84 -10.61 -7.92 -8.24
C PHE A 84 -9.66 -9.03 -8.68
N GLU A 85 -10.00 -10.31 -8.46
CA GLU A 85 -9.26 -11.50 -8.91
C GLU A 85 -7.73 -11.36 -8.79
N TYR A 86 -7.18 -11.91 -7.70
CA TYR A 86 -5.81 -11.78 -7.15
C TYR A 86 -4.58 -11.86 -8.09
N LYS A 87 -4.75 -12.12 -9.39
CA LYS A 87 -3.69 -12.35 -10.38
C LYS A 87 -2.64 -11.24 -10.46
N ASN A 88 -2.92 -10.05 -9.94
CA ASN A 88 -1.99 -8.92 -10.03
C ASN A 88 -1.22 -8.61 -8.73
N ILE A 89 -1.54 -9.21 -7.58
CA ILE A 89 -0.90 -8.81 -6.31
C ILE A 89 0.61 -9.09 -6.29
N GLU A 90 1.05 -10.24 -6.79
CA GLU A 90 2.48 -10.58 -6.87
C GLU A 90 3.24 -9.63 -7.81
N LYS A 91 2.65 -9.30 -8.95
CA LYS A 91 3.20 -8.34 -9.91
C LYS A 91 3.35 -6.95 -9.27
N ILE A 92 2.35 -6.52 -8.51
CA ILE A 92 2.37 -5.22 -7.81
C ILE A 92 3.46 -5.20 -6.74
N ILE A 93 3.56 -6.26 -5.93
CA ILE A 93 4.60 -6.39 -4.90
C ILE A 93 5.98 -6.37 -5.57
N SER A 94 6.17 -7.15 -6.63
CA SER A 94 7.41 -7.17 -7.40
C SER A 94 7.76 -5.78 -7.92
N THR A 95 6.82 -5.09 -8.58
CA THR A 95 7.06 -3.75 -9.11
C THR A 95 7.39 -2.75 -8.01
N LEU A 96 6.73 -2.80 -6.85
CA LEU A 96 7.05 -1.94 -5.71
C LEU A 96 8.47 -2.18 -5.17
N GLN A 97 8.92 -3.43 -5.16
CA GLN A 97 10.25 -3.81 -4.70
C GLN A 97 11.34 -3.48 -5.73
N THR A 98 11.02 -3.49 -7.02
CA THR A 98 12.00 -3.27 -8.09
C THR A 98 11.99 -1.86 -8.67
N ASP A 99 10.94 -1.04 -8.44
CA ASP A 99 10.89 0.34 -8.97
C ASP A 99 11.98 1.20 -8.31
N PRO A 100 12.98 1.67 -9.09
CA PRO A 100 14.14 2.37 -8.53
C PRO A 100 13.78 3.68 -7.84
N ARG A 101 12.71 4.36 -8.27
CA ARG A 101 12.29 5.65 -7.72
C ARG A 101 11.66 5.45 -6.36
N ILE A 102 10.82 4.42 -6.24
CA ILE A 102 10.22 4.02 -4.96
C ILE A 102 11.32 3.61 -3.98
N GLN A 103 12.24 2.74 -4.39
CA GLN A 103 13.33 2.30 -3.52
C GLN A 103 14.26 3.45 -3.12
N HIS A 104 14.61 4.33 -4.05
CA HIS A 104 15.45 5.49 -3.76
C HIS A 104 14.76 6.46 -2.79
N ALA A 105 13.46 6.74 -2.98
CA ALA A 105 12.71 7.60 -2.07
C ALA A 105 12.60 6.99 -0.66
N ILE A 106 12.43 5.66 -0.55
CA ILE A 106 12.47 4.96 0.74
C ILE A 106 13.84 5.12 1.39
N ILE A 107 14.92 4.82 0.68
CA ILE A 107 16.30 4.89 1.20
C ILE A 107 16.65 6.32 1.66
N ALA A 108 16.28 7.32 0.86
CA ALA A 108 16.51 8.74 1.17
C ALA A 108 15.75 9.21 2.41
N ALA A 109 14.59 8.59 2.69
CA ALA A 109 13.77 8.91 3.86
C ALA A 109 14.17 8.13 5.13
N ILE A 110 15.00 7.09 5.02
CA ILE A 110 15.55 6.39 6.19
C ILE A 110 16.58 7.29 6.89
N PRO A 111 16.42 7.61 8.19
CA PRO A 111 17.39 8.40 8.94
C PRO A 111 18.80 7.77 8.87
N VAL A 112 19.83 8.59 8.66
CA VAL A 112 21.24 8.13 8.53
C VAL A 112 21.69 7.26 9.72
N ALA A 113 21.14 7.50 10.92
CA ALA A 113 21.39 6.70 12.13
C ALA A 113 20.81 5.26 12.09
N ALA A 114 19.85 4.99 11.21
CA ALA A 114 19.26 3.66 11.00
C ALA A 114 19.96 2.85 9.89
N GLN A 115 20.70 3.52 8.99
CA GLN A 115 21.44 2.87 7.90
C GLN A 115 22.63 2.02 8.40
N THR A 116 23.07 2.21 9.64
CA THR A 116 24.17 1.46 10.29
C THR A 116 23.72 0.21 11.05
N ARG A 117 22.42 -0.14 11.09
CA ARG A 117 21.95 -1.37 11.75
C ARG A 117 21.99 -2.58 10.81
N PRO A 118 22.70 -3.67 11.16
CA PRO A 118 22.90 -4.85 10.30
C PRO A 118 21.61 -5.64 9.99
N GLU A 119 20.51 -5.37 10.70
CA GLU A 119 19.21 -6.02 10.46
C GLU A 119 18.53 -5.52 9.17
N LEU A 120 18.82 -4.29 8.74
CA LEU A 120 18.34 -3.76 7.46
C LEU A 120 19.13 -4.37 6.29
N SER A 121 20.45 -4.59 6.44
CA SER A 121 21.32 -5.18 5.41
C SER A 121 20.94 -6.62 5.05
N GLN A 122 20.36 -7.40 5.97
CA GLN A 122 19.87 -8.75 5.66
C GLN A 122 18.58 -8.76 4.83
N ALA A 123 17.73 -7.74 4.96
CA ALA A 123 16.55 -7.57 4.09
C ALA A 123 16.96 -7.16 2.67
N TYR A 124 18.04 -6.38 2.52
CA TYR A 124 18.61 -5.98 1.23
C TYR A 124 19.44 -7.09 0.54
N ALA A 125 19.88 -8.12 1.26
CA ALA A 125 20.76 -9.18 0.72
C ALA A 125 20.05 -10.47 0.31
N ARG A 126 18.73 -10.60 0.51
CA ARG A 126 17.93 -11.78 0.14
C ARG A 126 16.83 -11.48 -0.90
N SER A 127 17.12 -10.60 -1.85
CA SER A 127 16.30 -10.40 -3.06
C SER A 127 17.09 -10.88 -4.28
#